data_AF-A0A016UVI3-F1
#
_entry.id   AF-A0A016UVI3-F1
#
_cell.length_a   1.000
_cell.length_b   1.000
_cell.length_c   1.000
_cell.angle_alpha   90.00
_cell.angle_beta   90.00
_cell.angle_gamma   90.00
#
_symmetry.space_group_name_H-M   'P 1'
#
loop_
_entity.id
_entity.type
_entity.pdbx_description
1 polymer ?
#
loop_
_entity_poly.entity_id
_entity_poly.type
_entity_poly.pdbx_seq_one_letter_code
_entity_poly.pdbx_strand_id
1 'polypeptide(L)'
;MVIAASCGLGLLAADPFRIRTVYAEAHLTEKDLTPPVRRDLPVFKKEEVKKHGKGADRVWVTYKGGVYDVTDFVEAHPGGDKVLLAAGGPIEPYWALYAQHETKEVMGILEELRIGSLDPSEVEEVKKSSASDPYSTDPDRHPALLVNQQRPFNAETPPSLAVDSFRTPNDLFFVRNHMPVPKIDAEKHRLHVEGLGVKGPLNLSVKDLKKNHRPVSVTAAIQCSGNRRADMNKCEVASVFSSRFCVDWYLGAGWIFAVKREMPVGENAITGILIG
;
A
#
# COMPACT_ATOMS: atom_id res chain seq x y z
N MET A 1 27.31 -28.70 3.20
CA MET A 1 27.53 -27.79 4.34
C MET A 1 28.77 -26.97 4.06
N VAL A 2 28.59 -25.78 3.49
CA VAL A 2 29.59 -24.71 3.41
C VAL A 2 28.79 -23.44 3.63
N ILE A 3 29.01 -22.82 4.79
CA ILE A 3 28.48 -21.50 5.16
C ILE A 3 29.52 -20.50 4.65
N ALA A 4 29.13 -19.66 3.70
CA ALA A 4 29.94 -18.51 3.30
C ALA A 4 29.25 -17.25 3.84
N ALA A 5 29.78 -16.74 4.95
CA ALA A 5 29.47 -15.41 5.47
C ALA A 5 30.44 -14.41 4.84
N SER A 6 29.94 -13.45 4.07
CA SER A 6 30.72 -12.30 3.63
C SER A 6 30.40 -11.11 4.53
N CYS A 7 31.29 -10.83 5.48
CA CYS A 7 31.33 -9.56 6.22
C CYS A 7 31.75 -8.44 5.26
N GLY A 8 30.81 -7.57 4.89
CA GLY A 8 31.09 -6.28 4.28
C GLY A 8 31.27 -5.22 5.36
N LEU A 9 32.47 -4.63 5.41
CA LEU A 9 32.88 -3.57 6.31
C LEU A 9 32.09 -2.28 6.00
N GLY A 10 31.15 -1.91 6.87
CA GLY A 10 30.38 -0.65 6.75
C GLY A 10 31.11 0.50 7.45
N LEU A 11 31.48 1.52 6.68
CA LEU A 11 31.97 2.80 7.19
C LEU A 11 30.86 3.49 8.00
N LEU A 12 31.12 3.77 9.28
CA LEU A 12 30.24 4.53 10.17
C LEU A 12 30.26 6.02 9.78
N ALA A 13 29.32 6.45 8.95
CA ALA A 13 28.93 7.86 8.90
C ALA A 13 27.91 8.10 10.03
N ALA A 14 28.30 8.90 11.02
CA ALA A 14 27.42 9.30 12.10
C ALA A 14 26.37 10.29 11.55
N ASP A 15 25.15 9.80 11.34
CA ASP A 15 23.98 10.62 11.03
C ASP A 15 23.44 11.24 12.33
N PRO A 16 23.33 12.59 12.44
CA PRO A 16 22.84 13.25 13.65
C PRO A 16 21.31 13.13 13.86
N PHE A 17 20.56 12.51 12.94
CA PHE A 17 19.13 12.28 13.11
C PHE A 17 18.85 11.12 14.08
N ARG A 18 18.92 11.43 15.37
CA ARG A 18 18.53 10.54 16.47
C ARG A 18 17.00 10.39 16.47
N ILE A 19 16.46 9.50 15.62
CA ILE A 19 15.03 9.20 15.57
C ILE A 19 14.64 8.48 16.87
N ARG A 20 13.84 9.14 17.71
CA ARG A 20 13.22 8.51 18.88
C ARG A 20 12.10 7.57 18.42
N THR A 21 12.22 6.30 18.77
CA THR A 21 11.16 5.29 18.61
C THR A 21 9.95 5.67 19.47
N VAL A 22 8.80 5.90 18.83
CA VAL A 22 7.51 6.09 19.51
C VAL A 22 6.50 5.13 18.89
N TYR A 23 5.86 4.33 19.73
CA TYR A 23 4.83 3.36 19.36
C TYR A 23 3.60 4.09 18.79
N ALA A 24 3.15 3.68 17.60
CA ALA A 24 1.93 4.23 16.99
C ALA A 24 0.69 3.48 17.50
N GLU A 25 0.21 3.87 18.68
CA GLU A 25 -1.14 3.46 19.16
C GLU A 25 -2.24 4.49 18.82
N ALA A 26 -1.94 5.54 18.06
CA ALA A 26 -2.92 6.58 17.79
C ALA A 26 -3.52 6.42 16.40
N HIS A 27 -4.79 5.99 16.33
CA HIS A 27 -5.66 6.39 15.23
C HIS A 27 -5.57 7.91 15.10
N LEU A 28 -4.97 8.41 14.01
CA LEU A 28 -4.86 9.85 13.80
C LEU A 28 -6.24 10.41 13.54
N THR A 29 -6.56 11.48 14.25
CA THR A 29 -7.81 12.21 14.04
C THR A 29 -7.66 13.14 12.85
N GLU A 30 -8.79 13.59 12.29
CA GLU A 30 -8.76 14.59 11.21
C GLU A 30 -7.98 15.85 11.61
N LYS A 31 -8.00 16.20 12.89
CA LYS A 31 -7.20 17.30 13.46
C LYS A 31 -5.70 17.04 13.39
N ASP A 32 -5.25 15.82 13.65
CA ASP A 32 -3.83 15.44 13.56
C ASP A 32 -3.31 15.43 12.12
N LEU A 33 -4.21 15.18 11.16
CA LEU A 33 -3.91 15.20 9.72
C LEU A 33 -4.14 16.58 9.09
N THR A 34 -4.48 17.62 9.86
CA THR A 34 -4.74 18.96 9.33
C THR A 34 -3.51 19.84 9.60
N PRO A 35 -2.82 20.33 8.54
CA PRO A 35 -1.66 21.21 8.69
C PRO A 35 -2.00 22.46 9.52
N PRO A 36 -1.04 22.98 10.31
CA PRO A 36 -1.26 24.21 11.06
C PRO A 36 -1.48 25.40 10.13
N VAL A 37 -2.22 26.40 10.61
CA VAL A 37 -2.42 27.64 9.85
C VAL A 37 -1.14 28.46 9.87
N ARG A 38 -0.54 28.65 8.69
CA ARG A 38 0.69 29.45 8.49
C ARG A 38 0.35 30.79 7.84
N ARG A 39 0.17 31.83 8.67
CA ARG A 39 -0.11 33.22 8.21
C ARG A 39 1.17 33.99 7.83
N ASP A 40 2.31 33.43 8.18
CA ASP A 40 3.65 33.92 7.89
C ASP A 40 4.10 33.59 6.46
N LEU A 41 3.42 32.68 5.77
CA LEU A 41 3.77 32.23 4.44
C LEU A 41 2.88 32.86 3.36
N PRO A 42 3.36 32.94 2.10
CA PRO A 42 2.60 33.43 0.97
C PRO A 42 1.27 32.69 0.73
N VAL A 43 0.33 33.38 0.10
CA VAL A 43 -0.94 32.82 -0.35
C VAL A 43 -0.93 32.69 -1.87
N PHE A 44 -1.30 31.52 -2.37
CA PHE A 44 -1.33 31.18 -3.78
C PHE A 44 -2.76 30.85 -4.24
N LYS A 45 -3.06 31.13 -5.52
CA LYS A 45 -4.31 30.68 -6.15
C LYS A 45 -4.11 29.33 -6.82
N LYS A 46 -5.19 28.56 -6.99
CA LYS A 46 -5.17 27.25 -7.66
C LYS A 46 -4.63 27.31 -9.09
N GLU A 47 -4.96 28.37 -9.83
CA GLU A 47 -4.45 28.58 -11.19
C GLU A 47 -2.94 28.85 -11.24
N GLU A 48 -2.36 29.35 -10.15
CA GLU A 48 -0.91 29.49 -10.02
C GLU A 48 -0.27 28.13 -9.72
N VAL A 49 -0.81 27.38 -8.76
CA VAL A 49 -0.33 26.03 -8.43
C VAL A 49 -0.35 25.11 -9.66
N LYS A 50 -1.38 25.19 -10.50
CA LYS A 50 -1.47 24.39 -11.74
C LYS A 50 -0.30 24.60 -12.72
N LYS A 51 0.35 25.76 -12.69
CA LYS A 51 1.53 26.04 -13.54
C LYS A 51 2.74 25.22 -13.12
N HIS A 52 2.77 24.77 -11.86
CA HIS A 52 3.79 23.92 -11.27
C HIS A 52 3.43 22.42 -11.39
N GLY A 53 2.92 22.05 -12.57
CA GLY A 53 2.49 20.70 -12.91
C GLY A 53 3.63 19.80 -13.38
N LYS A 54 3.26 18.66 -14.00
CA LYS A 54 4.23 17.68 -14.51
C LYS A 54 5.11 18.30 -15.61
N GLY A 55 6.42 18.34 -15.39
CA GLY A 55 7.40 18.89 -16.33
C GLY A 55 7.73 20.38 -16.12
N ALA A 56 7.20 21.02 -15.08
CA ALA A 56 7.65 22.34 -14.65
C ALA A 56 9.00 22.26 -13.90
N ASP A 57 9.73 23.38 -13.86
CA ASP A 57 11.01 23.48 -13.13
C ASP A 57 10.87 23.23 -11.62
N ARG A 58 9.72 23.64 -11.06
CA ARG A 58 9.33 23.33 -9.69
C ARG A 58 7.95 22.69 -9.70
N VAL A 59 7.84 21.55 -9.02
CA VAL A 59 6.61 20.76 -8.93
C VAL A 59 5.95 21.02 -7.60
N TRP A 60 4.73 21.56 -7.64
CA TRP A 60 3.96 21.86 -6.45
C TRP A 60 2.77 20.94 -6.31
N VAL A 61 2.38 20.70 -5.06
CA VAL A 61 1.17 19.95 -4.72
C VAL A 61 0.41 20.67 -3.63
N THR A 62 -0.85 20.30 -3.44
CA THR A 62 -1.70 20.87 -2.39
C THR A 62 -2.27 19.81 -1.47
N TYR A 63 -2.41 20.18 -0.20
CA TYR A 63 -3.04 19.34 0.83
C TYR A 63 -3.70 20.23 1.88
N LYS A 64 -5.01 20.02 2.10
CA LYS A 64 -5.86 20.68 3.08
C LYS A 64 -5.64 22.21 3.16
N GLY A 65 -5.54 22.82 2.00
CA GLY A 65 -5.43 24.29 1.90
C GLY A 65 -4.03 24.85 2.05
N GLY A 66 -2.97 24.06 1.89
CA GLY A 66 -1.79 24.70 1.35
C GLY A 66 -0.89 23.91 0.49
N VAL A 67 0.24 24.54 0.23
CA VAL A 67 1.02 24.41 -0.99
C VAL A 67 2.42 23.99 -0.60
N TYR A 68 2.87 22.92 -1.24
CA TYR A 68 4.10 22.23 -0.93
C TYR A 68 4.92 22.08 -2.19
N ASP A 69 6.21 22.36 -2.09
CA ASP A 69 7.14 22.14 -3.18
C ASP A 69 7.80 20.79 -3.00
N VAL A 70 7.46 19.85 -3.87
CA VAL A 70 7.93 18.45 -3.77
C VAL A 70 9.07 18.17 -4.73
N THR A 71 9.60 19.18 -5.43
CA THR A 71 10.59 19.02 -6.52
C THR A 71 11.75 18.12 -6.12
N ASP A 72 12.38 18.44 -4.98
CA ASP A 72 13.57 17.74 -4.50
C ASP A 72 13.21 16.44 -3.75
N PHE A 73 11.94 16.30 -3.36
CA PHE A 73 11.43 15.11 -2.67
C PHE A 73 11.03 13.98 -3.63
N VAL A 74 10.81 14.26 -4.91
CA VAL A 74 10.35 13.25 -5.90
C VAL A 74 11.28 12.04 -5.93
N GLU A 75 12.60 12.26 -5.97
CA GLU A 75 13.59 11.18 -6.03
C GLU A 75 13.68 10.38 -4.74
N ALA A 76 13.42 11.02 -3.59
CA ALA A 76 13.43 10.39 -2.27
C ALA A 76 12.11 9.70 -1.93
N HIS A 77 11.05 9.90 -2.72
CA HIS A 77 9.73 9.40 -2.41
C HIS A 77 9.67 7.87 -2.54
N PRO A 78 9.23 7.13 -1.50
CA PRO A 78 9.16 5.66 -1.53
C PRO A 78 8.27 5.07 -2.64
N GLY A 79 7.29 5.83 -3.12
CA GLY A 79 6.43 5.45 -4.25
C GLY A 79 7.01 5.80 -5.62
N GLY A 80 8.24 6.32 -5.68
CA GLY A 80 8.86 6.91 -6.87
C GLY A 80 8.01 8.05 -7.45
N ASP A 81 7.99 8.13 -8.78
CA ASP A 81 7.29 9.14 -9.58
C ASP A 81 5.77 9.24 -9.34
N LYS A 82 5.17 8.34 -8.55
CA LYS A 82 3.74 8.41 -8.21
C LYS A 82 3.34 9.72 -7.52
N VAL A 83 4.26 10.39 -6.83
CA VAL A 83 4.01 11.73 -6.27
C VAL A 83 3.64 12.75 -7.36
N LEU A 84 4.18 12.58 -8.56
CA LEU A 84 3.90 13.45 -9.71
C LEU A 84 2.49 13.31 -10.26
N LEU A 85 1.72 12.29 -9.84
CA LEU A 85 0.31 12.19 -10.21
C LEU A 85 -0.49 13.40 -9.70
N ALA A 86 -0.08 13.97 -8.56
CA ALA A 86 -0.71 15.14 -7.97
C ALA A 86 -0.04 16.47 -8.38
N ALA A 87 0.94 16.46 -9.29
CA ALA A 87 1.67 17.65 -9.70
C ALA A 87 0.71 18.74 -10.22
N GLY A 88 0.80 19.93 -9.63
CA GLY A 88 -0.06 21.07 -9.89
C GLY A 88 -1.48 20.96 -9.31
N GLY A 89 -1.72 20.04 -8.37
CA GLY A 89 -3.06 19.72 -7.87
C GLY A 89 -3.11 19.17 -6.45
N PRO A 90 -4.29 18.69 -6.01
CA PRO A 90 -4.50 18.13 -4.67
C PRO A 90 -3.97 16.70 -4.56
N ILE A 91 -3.30 16.39 -3.44
CA ILE A 91 -2.82 15.03 -3.15
C ILE A 91 -3.89 14.14 -2.52
N GLU A 92 -4.96 14.73 -1.96
CA GLU A 92 -6.02 14.05 -1.21
C GLU A 92 -6.64 12.85 -1.94
N PRO A 93 -6.99 12.92 -3.25
CA PRO A 93 -7.56 11.79 -3.95
C PRO A 93 -6.63 10.58 -4.01
N TYR A 94 -5.31 10.82 -4.06
CA TYR A 94 -4.31 9.78 -4.09
C TYR A 94 -4.06 9.23 -2.68
N TRP A 95 -4.00 10.08 -1.67
CA TRP A 95 -3.86 9.63 -0.27
C TRP A 95 -5.09 8.84 0.22
N ALA A 96 -6.28 9.14 -0.29
CA ALA A 96 -7.46 8.32 -0.04
C ALA A 96 -7.30 6.88 -0.55
N LEU A 97 -6.52 6.64 -1.62
CA LEU A 97 -6.19 5.30 -2.13
C LEU A 97 -4.94 4.71 -1.47
N TYR A 98 -4.03 5.57 -1.04
CA TYR A 98 -2.77 5.21 -0.42
C TYR A 98 -2.74 5.74 1.02
N ALA A 99 -3.63 5.21 1.86
CA ALA A 99 -3.78 5.63 3.26
C ALA A 99 -2.50 5.45 4.09
N GLN A 100 -1.48 4.79 3.55
CA GLN A 100 -0.13 4.73 4.11
C GLN A 100 0.52 6.09 4.39
N HIS A 101 0.04 7.15 3.73
CA HIS A 101 0.54 8.50 3.94
C HIS A 101 -0.08 9.18 5.18
N GLU A 102 -1.13 8.61 5.77
CA GLU A 102 -1.81 9.14 6.96
C GLU A 102 -1.05 8.76 8.24
N THR A 103 0.15 9.31 8.40
CA THR A 103 1.02 9.10 9.58
C THR A 103 1.61 10.42 10.06
N LYS A 104 1.96 10.54 11.35
CA LYS A 104 2.55 11.78 11.90
C LYS A 104 3.86 12.14 11.23
N GLU A 105 4.64 11.13 10.86
CA GLU A 105 5.94 11.29 10.22
C GLU A 105 5.80 11.86 8.82
N VAL A 106 4.84 11.34 8.05
CA VAL A 106 4.56 11.87 6.71
C VAL A 106 4.02 13.30 6.80
N MET A 107 3.20 13.62 7.80
CA MET A 107 2.76 15.01 8.05
C MET A 107 3.94 15.93 8.40
N GLY A 108 4.91 15.43 9.18
CA GLY A 108 6.14 16.17 9.50
C GLY A 108 6.96 16.47 8.25
N ILE A 109 7.23 15.45 7.43
CA ILE A 109 7.92 15.62 6.14
C ILE A 109 7.16 16.60 5.24
N LEU A 110 5.83 16.47 5.16
CA LEU A 110 5.01 17.35 4.34
C LEU A 110 5.13 18.82 4.80
N GLU A 111 5.13 19.08 6.10
CA GLU A 111 5.27 20.44 6.64
C GLU A 111 6.66 21.04 6.36
N GLU A 112 7.72 20.23 6.29
CA GLU A 112 9.06 20.71 5.87
C GLU A 112 9.08 21.21 4.41
N LEU A 113 8.21 20.65 3.56
CA LEU A 113 8.07 21.03 2.14
C LEU A 113 7.13 22.23 1.93
N ARG A 114 6.59 22.81 3.01
CA ARG A 114 5.58 23.87 2.95
C ARG A 114 6.16 25.17 2.41
N ILE A 115 5.58 25.69 1.33
CA ILE A 115 5.96 26.99 0.74
C ILE A 115 4.87 28.06 0.87
N GLY A 116 3.63 27.69 1.17
CA GLY A 116 2.54 28.64 1.33
C GLY A 116 1.17 28.02 1.51
N SER A 117 0.14 28.83 1.44
CA SER A 117 -1.26 28.42 1.65
C SER A 117 -2.10 28.72 0.41
N LEU A 118 -3.14 27.92 0.16
CA LEU A 118 -4.12 28.25 -0.87
C LEU A 118 -5.04 29.38 -0.38
N ASP A 119 -5.59 30.13 -1.32
CA ASP A 119 -6.65 31.11 -1.03
C ASP A 119 -7.82 30.42 -0.30
N PRO A 120 -8.24 30.93 0.88
CA PRO A 120 -9.27 30.28 1.70
C PRO A 120 -10.60 30.03 0.98
N SER A 121 -10.95 30.86 0.00
CA SER A 121 -12.18 30.72 -0.78
C SER A 121 -12.17 29.45 -1.65
N GLU A 122 -11.01 29.09 -2.19
CA GLU A 122 -10.83 27.91 -3.04
C GLU A 122 -10.75 26.61 -2.21
N VAL A 123 -10.28 26.70 -0.96
CA VAL A 123 -10.22 25.54 -0.05
C VAL A 123 -11.61 25.00 0.27
N GLU A 124 -12.59 25.88 0.48
CA GLU A 124 -13.97 25.49 0.78
C GLU A 124 -14.69 24.86 -0.42
N GLU A 125 -14.34 25.24 -1.65
CA GLU A 125 -14.83 24.58 -2.86
C GLU A 125 -14.27 23.15 -3.02
N VAL A 126 -12.99 22.96 -2.69
CA VAL A 126 -12.35 21.63 -2.73
C VAL A 126 -12.93 20.69 -1.67
N LYS A 127 -13.24 21.17 -0.47
CA LYS A 127 -13.90 20.36 0.58
C LYS A 127 -15.27 19.84 0.14
N LYS A 128 -16.08 20.70 -0.50
CA LYS A 128 -17.43 20.35 -0.98
C LYS A 128 -17.43 19.34 -2.13
N SER A 129 -16.32 19.20 -2.84
CA SER A 129 -16.16 18.27 -3.96
C SER A 129 -15.36 17.01 -3.61
N SER A 130 -14.99 16.82 -2.33
CA SER A 130 -14.19 15.67 -1.90
C SER A 130 -14.85 14.32 -2.24
N ALA A 131 -14.06 13.43 -2.83
CA ALA A 131 -14.49 12.16 -3.40
C ALA A 131 -14.91 11.14 -2.32
N SER A 132 -15.80 10.22 -2.68
CA SER A 132 -16.24 9.13 -1.77
C SER A 132 -15.07 8.24 -1.36
N ASP A 133 -15.04 7.84 -0.09
CA ASP A 133 -14.06 6.90 0.46
C ASP A 133 -13.93 5.63 -0.41
N PRO A 134 -12.75 5.35 -1.01
CA PRO A 134 -12.58 4.23 -1.91
C PRO A 134 -12.66 2.86 -1.19
N TYR A 135 -12.51 2.83 0.13
CA TYR A 135 -12.64 1.63 0.96
C TYR A 135 -14.06 1.41 1.47
N SER A 136 -15.01 2.31 1.17
CA SER A 136 -16.41 2.23 1.64
C SER A 136 -17.14 0.94 1.25
N THR A 137 -16.59 0.21 0.28
CA THR A 137 -17.17 -1.03 -0.24
C THR A 137 -16.38 -2.28 0.08
N ASP A 138 -15.32 -2.15 0.90
CA ASP A 138 -14.57 -3.30 1.41
C ASP A 138 -15.50 -4.23 2.21
N PRO A 139 -15.32 -5.55 2.10
CA PRO A 139 -16.18 -6.52 2.78
C PRO A 139 -15.91 -6.54 4.29
N ASP A 140 -16.95 -6.88 5.06
CA ASP A 140 -16.84 -7.12 6.50
C ASP A 140 -15.91 -8.31 6.80
N ARG A 141 -15.23 -8.24 7.94
CA ARG A 141 -14.22 -9.21 8.37
C ARG A 141 -14.52 -9.73 9.75
N HIS A 142 -14.06 -10.96 10.03
CA HIS A 142 -14.34 -11.60 11.31
C HIS A 142 -13.72 -10.79 12.47
N PRO A 143 -14.47 -10.49 13.53
CA PRO A 143 -14.02 -9.60 14.61
C PRO A 143 -12.89 -10.17 15.47
N ALA A 144 -12.64 -11.48 15.40
CA ALA A 144 -11.51 -12.12 16.10
C ALA A 144 -10.16 -11.85 15.43
N LEU A 145 -10.12 -11.32 14.20
CA LEU A 145 -8.85 -10.98 13.55
C LEU A 145 -8.16 -9.83 14.31
N LEU A 146 -6.85 -9.93 14.47
CA LEU A 146 -6.04 -8.86 15.02
C LEU A 146 -5.80 -7.83 13.91
N VAL A 147 -6.55 -6.73 13.94
CA VAL A 147 -6.49 -5.70 12.91
C VAL A 147 -5.30 -4.79 13.16
N ASN A 148 -4.40 -4.81 12.20
CA ASN A 148 -3.14 -4.07 12.22
C ASN A 148 -3.26 -2.76 11.44
N GLN A 149 -4.09 -2.75 10.41
CA GLN A 149 -4.47 -1.54 9.68
C GLN A 149 -5.85 -1.71 9.05
N GLN A 150 -6.70 -0.69 9.19
CA GLN A 150 -8.06 -0.71 8.65
C GLN A 150 -8.12 -0.37 7.15
N ARG A 151 -7.26 0.55 6.68
CA ARG A 151 -7.27 1.05 5.29
C ARG A 151 -5.84 1.14 4.76
N PRO A 152 -5.47 0.36 3.72
CA PRO A 152 -6.15 -0.87 3.27
C PRO A 152 -6.25 -1.92 4.40
N PHE A 153 -7.28 -2.77 4.39
CA PHE A 153 -7.49 -3.76 5.44
C PHE A 153 -6.37 -4.81 5.52
N ASN A 154 -5.83 -4.97 6.72
CA ASN A 154 -4.64 -5.76 7.00
C ASN A 154 -4.77 -6.31 8.42
N ALA A 155 -4.94 -7.63 8.54
CA ALA A 155 -5.19 -8.29 9.82
C ALA A 155 -4.68 -9.72 9.85
N GLU A 156 -4.35 -10.22 11.03
CA GLU A 156 -3.81 -11.57 11.23
C GLU A 156 -4.69 -12.43 12.14
N THR A 157 -4.52 -13.75 12.03
CA THR A 157 -5.15 -14.71 12.93
C THR A 157 -4.52 -14.59 14.33
N PRO A 158 -5.30 -14.56 15.42
CA PRO A 158 -4.75 -14.65 16.76
C PRO A 158 -3.83 -15.87 16.92
N PRO A 159 -2.66 -15.75 17.58
CA PRO A 159 -1.72 -16.86 17.71
C PRO A 159 -2.32 -18.12 18.33
N SER A 160 -3.25 -17.96 19.28
CA SER A 160 -3.99 -19.08 19.88
C SER A 160 -4.80 -19.85 18.85
N LEU A 161 -5.41 -19.17 17.88
CA LEU A 161 -6.25 -19.79 16.84
C LEU A 161 -5.43 -20.24 15.60
N ALA A 162 -4.24 -19.68 15.40
CA ALA A 162 -3.41 -19.94 14.22
C ALA A 162 -2.92 -21.41 14.16
N VAL A 163 -2.81 -22.07 15.30
CA VAL A 163 -2.33 -23.47 15.42
C VAL A 163 -3.46 -24.47 15.71
N ASP A 164 -4.69 -23.99 15.90
CA ASP A 164 -5.84 -24.82 16.29
C ASP A 164 -6.29 -25.79 15.18
N SER A 165 -5.99 -25.46 13.92
CA SER A 165 -6.32 -26.29 12.78
C SER A 165 -5.18 -26.31 11.78
N PHE A 166 -4.90 -27.50 11.22
CA PHE A 166 -3.98 -27.64 10.09
C PHE A 166 -4.41 -26.80 8.88
N ARG A 167 -5.72 -26.53 8.74
CA ARG A 167 -6.31 -25.66 7.73
C ARG A 167 -6.99 -24.50 8.43
N THR A 168 -6.39 -23.32 8.32
CA THR A 168 -6.97 -22.09 8.85
C THR A 168 -8.33 -21.85 8.19
N PRO A 169 -9.42 -21.67 8.95
CA PRO A 169 -10.73 -21.32 8.39
C PRO A 169 -10.63 -20.04 7.54
N ASN A 170 -11.37 -19.95 6.44
CA ASN A 170 -11.29 -18.81 5.51
C ASN A 170 -11.51 -17.46 6.20
N ASP A 171 -12.47 -17.39 7.13
CA ASP A 171 -12.80 -16.16 7.87
C ASP A 171 -11.71 -15.74 8.87
N LEU A 172 -10.81 -16.67 9.22
CA LEU A 172 -9.68 -16.44 10.11
C LEU A 172 -8.35 -16.40 9.36
N PHE A 173 -8.32 -16.63 8.05
CA PHE A 173 -7.10 -16.55 7.25
C PHE A 173 -6.59 -15.10 7.24
N PHE A 174 -5.28 -14.90 7.45
CA PHE A 174 -4.72 -13.54 7.48
C PHE A 174 -5.05 -12.77 6.19
N VAL A 175 -5.37 -11.49 6.32
CA VAL A 175 -5.72 -10.63 5.19
C VAL A 175 -4.63 -9.59 5.00
N ARG A 176 -4.07 -9.54 3.78
CA ARG A 176 -3.08 -8.52 3.42
C ARG A 176 -3.50 -7.80 2.14
N ASN A 177 -4.13 -6.63 2.28
CA ASN A 177 -4.48 -5.78 1.15
C ASN A 177 -3.49 -4.62 0.97
N HIS A 178 -3.13 -4.33 -0.28
CA HIS A 178 -2.36 -3.12 -0.62
C HIS A 178 -3.26 -1.97 -1.10
N MET A 179 -4.49 -2.27 -1.50
CA MET A 179 -5.46 -1.37 -2.14
C MET A 179 -6.90 -1.81 -1.75
N PRO A 180 -7.94 -1.01 -2.03
CA PRO A 180 -9.34 -1.42 -1.82
C PRO A 180 -9.67 -2.75 -2.51
N VAL A 181 -10.61 -3.50 -1.95
CA VAL A 181 -11.04 -4.78 -2.52
C VAL A 181 -11.92 -4.52 -3.75
N PRO A 182 -11.54 -5.02 -4.96
CA PRO A 182 -12.34 -4.79 -6.14
C PRO A 182 -13.67 -5.54 -6.08
N LYS A 183 -14.77 -4.86 -6.41
CA LYS A 183 -16.07 -5.49 -6.65
C LYS A 183 -16.11 -6.06 -8.07
N ILE A 184 -15.96 -7.37 -8.18
CA ILE A 184 -15.86 -8.07 -9.47
C ILE A 184 -17.20 -8.75 -9.81
N ASP A 185 -17.73 -8.43 -10.99
CA ASP A 185 -18.80 -9.21 -11.63
C ASP A 185 -18.17 -10.42 -12.35
N ALA A 186 -18.40 -11.62 -11.81
CA ALA A 186 -17.79 -12.86 -12.30
C ALA A 186 -18.18 -13.19 -13.76
N GLU A 187 -19.32 -12.70 -14.26
CA GLU A 187 -19.73 -12.97 -15.65
C GLU A 187 -18.99 -12.07 -16.65
N LYS A 188 -18.66 -10.85 -16.22
CA LYS A 188 -17.93 -9.86 -17.04
C LYS A 188 -16.42 -9.98 -16.89
N HIS A 189 -15.94 -10.51 -15.77
CA HIS A 189 -14.52 -10.67 -15.51
C HIS A 189 -13.83 -11.54 -16.58
N ARG A 190 -12.63 -11.12 -16.98
CA ARG A 190 -11.77 -11.84 -17.91
C ARG A 190 -10.36 -11.89 -17.35
N LEU A 191 -9.76 -13.08 -17.35
CA LEU A 191 -8.34 -13.27 -17.11
C LEU A 191 -7.59 -13.10 -18.43
N HIS A 192 -6.76 -12.06 -18.51
CA HIS A 192 -5.86 -11.85 -19.63
C HIS A 192 -4.53 -12.55 -19.36
N VAL A 193 -4.05 -13.38 -20.29
CA VAL A 193 -2.74 -14.07 -20.18
C VAL A 193 -1.95 -13.83 -21.46
N GLU A 194 -0.80 -13.19 -21.34
CA GLU A 194 0.12 -12.93 -22.44
C GLU A 194 1.57 -13.13 -21.98
N GLY A 195 2.50 -13.16 -22.94
CA GLY A 195 3.93 -13.26 -22.66
C GLY A 195 4.59 -14.49 -23.28
N LEU A 196 5.88 -14.67 -22.98
CA LEU A 196 6.70 -15.75 -23.50
C LEU A 196 6.16 -17.11 -23.05
N GLY A 197 6.03 -18.04 -23.99
CA GLY A 197 5.50 -19.37 -23.73
C GLY A 197 3.99 -19.51 -23.98
N VAL A 198 3.26 -18.44 -24.27
CA VAL A 198 1.87 -18.51 -24.74
C VAL A 198 1.86 -18.36 -26.26
N LYS A 199 1.08 -19.19 -26.98
CA LYS A 199 0.99 -19.11 -28.46
C LYS A 199 0.41 -17.78 -28.99
N GLY A 200 -0.28 -17.04 -28.13
CA GLY A 200 -0.87 -15.73 -28.37
C GLY A 200 -1.68 -15.29 -27.14
N PRO A 201 -2.08 -14.02 -27.04
CA PRO A 201 -2.84 -13.53 -25.88
C PRO A 201 -4.15 -14.31 -25.67
N LEU A 202 -4.39 -14.75 -24.44
CA LEU A 202 -5.61 -15.44 -24.03
C LEU A 202 -6.51 -14.47 -23.26
N ASN A 203 -7.81 -14.62 -23.45
CA ASN A 203 -8.84 -13.88 -22.72
C ASN A 203 -9.88 -14.88 -22.20
N LEU A 204 -9.74 -15.31 -20.94
CA LEU A 204 -10.52 -16.42 -20.38
C LEU A 204 -11.60 -15.90 -19.44
N SER A 205 -12.84 -16.35 -19.60
CA SER A 205 -13.90 -16.11 -18.61
C SER A 205 -13.78 -17.05 -17.41
N VAL A 206 -14.46 -16.71 -16.30
CA VAL A 206 -14.58 -17.62 -15.14
C VAL A 206 -15.23 -18.96 -15.54
N LYS A 207 -16.13 -18.96 -16.54
CA LYS A 207 -16.76 -20.18 -17.08
C LYS A 207 -15.74 -21.05 -17.82
N ASP A 208 -14.86 -20.46 -18.64
CA ASP A 208 -13.76 -21.18 -19.31
C ASP A 208 -12.79 -21.76 -18.28
N LEU A 209 -12.44 -20.97 -17.27
CA LEU A 209 -11.61 -21.39 -16.14
C LEU A 209 -12.26 -22.46 -15.27
N LYS A 210 -13.56 -22.74 -15.35
CA LYS A 210 -14.19 -23.88 -14.66
C LYS A 210 -14.32 -25.10 -15.56
N LYS A 211 -14.72 -24.90 -16.83
CA LYS A 211 -15.08 -25.98 -17.75
C LYS A 211 -13.91 -26.58 -18.51
N ASN A 212 -12.98 -25.75 -18.98
CA ASN A 212 -12.05 -26.14 -20.07
C ASN A 212 -10.70 -26.67 -19.58
N HIS A 213 -10.51 -26.82 -18.27
CA HIS A 213 -9.28 -27.43 -17.75
C HIS A 213 -9.55 -28.20 -16.46
N ARG A 214 -8.73 -29.21 -16.19
CA ARG A 214 -8.89 -30.10 -15.04
C ARG A 214 -8.57 -29.38 -13.72
N PRO A 215 -9.44 -29.46 -12.69
CA PRO A 215 -9.12 -28.93 -11.37
C PRO A 215 -8.03 -29.77 -10.70
N VAL A 216 -7.09 -29.09 -10.03
CA VAL A 216 -6.09 -29.70 -9.15
C VAL A 216 -6.16 -28.98 -7.81
N SER A 217 -6.02 -29.75 -6.74
CA SER A 217 -6.03 -29.27 -5.37
C SER A 217 -4.63 -29.35 -4.77
N VAL A 218 -4.14 -28.24 -4.23
CA VAL A 218 -2.85 -28.15 -3.53
C VAL A 218 -3.11 -27.53 -2.17
N THR A 219 -2.63 -28.18 -1.11
CA THR A 219 -2.57 -27.56 0.23
C THR A 219 -1.24 -26.84 0.35
N ALA A 220 -1.28 -25.54 0.65
CA ALA A 220 -0.09 -24.71 0.74
C ALA A 220 -0.20 -23.74 1.91
N ALA A 221 0.93 -23.49 2.58
CA ALA A 221 1.03 -22.38 3.52
C ALA A 221 1.42 -21.11 2.76
N ILE A 222 0.72 -20.00 3.02
CA ILE A 222 1.09 -18.69 2.48
C ILE A 222 1.69 -17.88 3.61
N GLN A 223 2.90 -17.37 3.39
CA GLN A 223 3.61 -16.54 4.34
C GLN A 223 3.84 -15.16 3.73
N CYS A 224 3.43 -14.11 4.44
CA CYS A 224 3.83 -12.76 4.10
C CYS A 224 5.32 -12.59 4.38
N SER A 225 6.06 -11.92 3.48
CA SER A 225 7.47 -11.57 3.72
C SER A 225 7.67 -10.67 4.95
N GLY A 226 6.62 -9.98 5.39
CA GLY A 226 6.62 -9.18 6.61
C GLY A 226 6.36 -9.96 7.91
N ASN A 227 6.16 -11.28 7.87
CA ASN A 227 5.89 -12.05 9.09
C ASN A 227 7.01 -11.89 10.12
N ARG A 228 6.63 -11.70 11.39
CA ARG A 228 7.52 -11.43 12.53
C ARG A 228 8.31 -10.11 12.43
N ARG A 229 7.83 -9.13 11.67
CA ARG A 229 8.51 -7.82 11.59
C ARG A 229 8.51 -7.09 12.94
N ALA A 230 7.53 -7.29 13.81
CA ALA A 230 7.53 -6.62 15.11
C ALA A 230 8.72 -7.06 15.99
N ASP A 231 9.18 -8.30 15.85
CA ASP A 231 10.40 -8.77 16.51
C ASP A 231 11.65 -8.10 15.95
N MET A 232 11.71 -7.85 14.64
CA MET A 232 12.81 -7.11 14.02
C MET A 232 12.85 -5.66 14.52
N ASN A 233 11.69 -5.02 14.68
CA ASN A 233 11.61 -3.64 15.17
C ASN A 233 12.12 -3.46 16.62
N LYS A 234 12.20 -4.54 17.42
CA LYS A 234 12.75 -4.51 18.80
C LYS A 234 14.28 -4.44 18.82
N CYS A 235 14.94 -4.87 17.75
CA CYS A 235 16.37 -4.78 17.58
C CYS A 235 16.65 -3.53 16.71
N GLU A 236 17.18 -2.44 17.28
CA GLU A 236 17.35 -1.11 16.65
C GLU A 236 18.30 -1.05 15.42
N VAL A 237 18.33 -2.06 14.55
CA VAL A 237 19.32 -2.22 13.45
C VAL A 237 18.68 -2.26 12.05
N ALA A 238 17.42 -1.86 11.90
CA ALA A 238 16.77 -1.79 10.58
C ALA A 238 16.26 -0.38 10.25
N SER A 239 17.17 0.55 9.94
CA SER A 239 16.90 1.59 8.93
C SER A 239 17.35 1.00 7.59
N VAL A 240 16.63 1.05 6.48
CA VAL A 240 15.86 2.10 5.81
C VAL A 240 14.71 1.36 5.09
N PHE A 241 13.48 1.89 5.04
CA PHE A 241 12.27 1.22 4.50
C PHE A 241 11.59 0.15 5.38
N SER A 242 11.49 0.37 6.70
CA SER A 242 10.41 -0.27 7.45
C SER A 242 9.10 0.38 7.04
N SER A 243 8.44 -0.16 6.00
CA SER A 243 7.03 0.11 5.81
C SER A 243 6.34 -0.33 7.10
N ARG A 244 5.85 0.63 7.87
CA ARG A 244 5.14 0.46 9.16
C ARG A 244 3.85 -0.38 9.04
N PHE A 245 3.60 -0.94 7.87
CA PHE A 245 2.48 -1.79 7.48
C PHE A 245 2.76 -3.28 7.59
N CYS A 246 3.94 -3.66 8.09
CA CYS A 246 4.17 -5.02 8.54
C CYS A 246 4.43 -4.99 10.04
N VAL A 247 3.37 -5.21 10.78
CA VAL A 247 3.47 -5.88 12.08
C VAL A 247 3.41 -7.38 11.84
N ASP A 248 3.40 -8.19 12.88
CA ASP A 248 3.46 -9.64 12.75
C ASP A 248 2.36 -10.14 11.80
N TRP A 249 2.67 -11.19 11.04
CA TRP A 249 1.77 -11.75 10.05
C TRP A 249 1.82 -13.25 10.20
N TYR A 250 1.19 -13.79 11.25
CA TYR A 250 1.24 -15.22 11.49
C TYR A 250 0.83 -16.03 10.25
N LEU A 251 1.51 -17.16 10.09
CA LEU A 251 1.34 -18.11 8.99
C LEU A 251 -0.13 -18.55 8.90
N GLY A 252 -0.79 -18.21 7.80
CA GLY A 252 -2.04 -18.87 7.41
C GLY A 252 -1.73 -20.06 6.51
N ALA A 253 -1.97 -21.27 6.99
CA ALA A 253 -2.06 -22.45 6.14
C ALA A 253 -3.48 -22.55 5.56
N GLY A 254 -3.62 -22.55 4.24
CA GLY A 254 -4.92 -22.43 3.57
C GLY A 254 -4.99 -23.24 2.28
N TRP A 255 -6.15 -23.20 1.64
CA TRP A 255 -6.30 -23.78 0.31
C TRP A 255 -5.84 -22.77 -0.73
N ILE A 256 -5.01 -23.24 -1.65
CA ILE A 256 -4.90 -22.60 -2.95
C ILE A 256 -5.77 -23.43 -3.89
N PHE A 257 -6.96 -22.92 -4.21
CA PHE A 257 -7.73 -23.48 -5.32
C PHE A 257 -7.05 -23.06 -6.62
N ALA A 258 -6.69 -24.05 -7.42
CA ALA A 258 -6.17 -23.96 -8.79
C ALA A 258 -4.66 -23.68 -8.94
N VAL A 259 -3.87 -24.76 -8.94
CA VAL A 259 -2.83 -24.90 -9.97
C VAL A 259 -3.50 -25.59 -11.16
N LYS A 260 -4.00 -24.83 -12.13
CA LYS A 260 -4.75 -25.41 -13.25
C LYS A 260 -3.79 -25.98 -14.30
N ARG A 261 -3.73 -27.30 -14.41
CA ARG A 261 -2.91 -28.02 -15.40
C ARG A 261 -3.54 -27.85 -16.81
N GLU A 262 -2.72 -27.86 -17.86
CA GLU A 262 -3.15 -27.80 -19.28
C GLU A 262 -3.66 -26.42 -19.76
N MET A 263 -3.16 -25.32 -19.20
CA MET A 263 -3.21 -24.05 -19.93
C MET A 263 -2.27 -24.14 -21.16
N PRO A 264 -2.56 -23.46 -22.29
CA PRO A 264 -1.71 -23.48 -23.48
C PRO A 264 -0.47 -22.58 -23.30
N VAL A 265 0.23 -22.81 -22.20
CA VAL A 265 1.47 -22.16 -21.78
C VAL A 265 2.59 -23.21 -21.87
N GLY A 266 3.75 -22.82 -22.38
CA GLY A 266 4.89 -23.71 -22.57
C GLY A 266 5.41 -24.28 -21.25
N GLU A 267 6.22 -25.35 -21.32
CA GLU A 267 6.71 -26.10 -20.16
C GLU A 267 7.47 -25.25 -19.12
N ASN A 268 7.97 -24.07 -19.52
CA ASN A 268 8.71 -23.14 -18.67
C ASN A 268 7.87 -21.96 -18.14
N ALA A 269 6.55 -21.96 -18.35
CA ALA A 269 5.69 -20.87 -17.89
C ALA A 269 5.47 -20.97 -16.37
N ILE A 270 5.93 -19.97 -15.64
CA ILE A 270 5.60 -19.78 -14.22
C ILE A 270 4.11 -19.42 -14.15
N THR A 271 3.27 -20.39 -13.79
CA THR A 271 1.84 -20.16 -13.59
C THR A 271 1.66 -19.54 -12.20
N GLY A 272 1.35 -18.25 -12.17
CA GLY A 272 0.97 -17.55 -10.94
C GLY A 272 -0.30 -18.17 -10.35
N ILE A 273 -0.36 -18.22 -9.03
CA ILE A 273 -1.51 -18.71 -8.29
C ILE A 273 -2.64 -17.67 -8.39
N LEU A 274 -3.79 -18.06 -8.98
CA LEU A 274 -5.04 -17.33 -8.80
C LEU A 274 -5.66 -17.75 -7.47
N ILE A 275 -5.61 -16.87 -6.47
CA ILE A 275 -6.38 -17.03 -5.22
C ILE A 275 -7.75 -16.41 -5.49
N GLY A 276 -8.78 -17.24 -5.56
CA GLY A 276 -10.19 -16.84 -5.70
C GLY A 276 -10.94 -16.93 -4.39
#